data_AF-A0A1F3EAT0-F1
#
_entry.id   AF-A0A1F3EAT0-F1
#
_cell.length_a   1.000
_cell.length_b   1.000
_cell.length_c   1.000
_cell.angle_alpha   90.00
_cell.angle_beta   90.00
_cell.angle_gamma   90.00
#
_symmetry.space_group_name_H-M   'P 1'
#
loop_
_entity.id
_entity.type
_entity.pdbx_description
1 polymer ?
#
loop_
_entity_poly.entity_id
_entity_poly.type
_entity_poly.pdbx_seq_one_letter_code
_entity_poly.pdbx_strand_id
1 'polypeptide(L)'
;MRIEIFDSEYLNIVELNTTGDDENYVKGDSESKFIESEVFNIFTNCFENANKLYEYFGATKYNSRKIVPLRNELKKKLEEFETIDTIQAFHAHIEQIFLGGDFIDELSLEDPDWETKWKYYLDKLIIVCKGLIELADKCIEEQRILWVIGY
;
A
#
# COMPACT_ATOMS: atom_id res chain seq x y z
N MET A 1 6.30 0.30 -24.99
CA MET A 1 5.54 1.52 -25.34
C MET A 1 4.25 1.08 -25.98
N ARG A 2 3.12 1.20 -25.28
CA ARG A 2 1.77 1.04 -25.84
C ARG A 2 1.30 2.43 -26.30
N ILE A 3 0.70 2.54 -27.48
CA ILE A 3 0.23 3.80 -28.08
C ILE A 3 -1.28 3.71 -28.20
N GLU A 4 -1.99 3.97 -27.11
CA GLU A 4 -3.46 3.96 -27.04
C GLU A 4 -3.93 4.98 -25.99
N ILE A 5 -5.20 5.41 -26.09
CA ILE A 5 -5.86 6.23 -25.08
C ILE A 5 -6.44 5.27 -24.05
N PHE A 6 -6.08 5.46 -22.78
CA PHE A 6 -6.56 4.64 -21.68
C PHE A 6 -7.81 5.26 -21.05
N ASP A 7 -8.77 4.41 -20.68
CA ASP A 7 -9.91 4.81 -19.86
C ASP A 7 -9.49 4.94 -18.37
N SER A 8 -10.26 5.66 -17.56
CA SER A 8 -9.93 5.90 -16.14
C SER A 8 -9.77 4.63 -15.30
N GLU A 9 -10.38 3.53 -15.73
CA GLU A 9 -10.24 2.20 -15.09
C GLU A 9 -8.81 1.62 -15.21
N TYR A 10 -7.97 2.14 -16.12
CA TYR A 10 -6.58 1.70 -16.30
C TYR A 10 -5.58 2.29 -15.29
N LEU A 11 -5.97 3.27 -14.49
CA LEU A 11 -5.07 4.01 -13.58
C LEU A 11 -5.19 3.54 -12.13
N ASN A 12 -5.47 2.25 -11.90
CA ASN A 12 -5.72 1.69 -10.58
C ASN A 12 -4.44 1.46 -9.75
N ILE A 13 -3.70 2.53 -9.51
CA ILE A 13 -2.42 2.52 -8.82
C ILE A 13 -2.32 3.65 -7.80
N VAL A 14 -1.58 3.39 -6.73
CA VAL A 14 -1.19 4.36 -5.72
C VAL A 14 0.30 4.69 -5.92
N GLU A 15 0.58 5.97 -6.13
CA GLU A 15 1.94 6.51 -6.14
C GLU A 15 2.40 6.86 -4.73
N LEU A 16 3.58 6.40 -4.39
CA LEU A 16 4.33 6.72 -3.18
C LEU A 16 5.54 7.56 -3.56
N ASN A 17 5.42 8.87 -3.36
CA ASN A 17 6.37 9.86 -3.85
C ASN A 17 7.16 10.48 -2.69
N THR A 18 8.49 10.47 -2.79
CA THR A 18 9.39 11.03 -1.75
C THR A 18 10.18 12.26 -2.21
N THR A 19 9.86 12.79 -3.39
CA THR A 19 10.56 13.92 -4.02
C THR A 19 9.89 15.26 -3.76
N GLY A 20 8.66 15.23 -3.25
CA GLY A 20 7.90 16.42 -2.92
C GLY A 20 8.37 17.13 -1.65
N ASP A 21 8.03 18.40 -1.56
CA ASP A 21 8.16 19.23 -0.37
C ASP A 21 6.81 19.35 0.37
N ASP A 22 6.67 20.35 1.23
CA ASP A 22 5.46 20.55 2.02
C ASP A 22 4.23 21.00 1.20
N GLU A 23 4.43 21.50 -0.01
CA GLU A 23 3.39 22.10 -0.85
C GLU A 23 3.22 21.38 -2.19
N ASN A 24 4.30 20.84 -2.74
CA ASN A 24 4.36 20.32 -4.10
C ASN A 24 5.02 18.94 -4.15
N TYR A 25 4.68 18.15 -5.17
CA TYR A 25 5.37 16.92 -5.52
C TYR A 25 5.44 16.78 -7.04
N VAL A 26 6.45 16.06 -7.54
CA VAL A 26 6.61 15.81 -8.97
C VAL A 26 5.89 14.50 -9.32
N LYS A 27 4.71 14.61 -9.93
CA LYS A 27 3.92 13.44 -10.36
C LYS A 27 4.74 12.53 -11.27
N GLY A 28 4.74 11.23 -10.97
CA GLY A 28 5.42 10.25 -11.81
C GLY A 28 6.94 10.38 -11.81
N ASP A 29 7.51 10.92 -10.72
CA ASP A 29 8.95 11.04 -10.61
C ASP A 29 9.64 9.66 -10.72
N SER A 30 10.87 9.65 -11.22
CA SER A 30 11.69 8.43 -11.33
C SER A 30 11.96 7.74 -9.99
N GLU A 31 11.94 8.47 -8.87
CA GLU A 31 12.05 7.89 -7.53
C GLU A 31 10.72 7.38 -6.97
N SER A 32 9.58 7.71 -7.60
CA SER A 32 8.28 7.25 -7.17
C SER A 32 8.16 5.73 -7.22
N LYS A 33 7.44 5.20 -6.24
CA LYS A 33 7.04 3.79 -6.21
C LYS A 33 5.55 3.70 -6.47
N PHE A 34 5.13 2.60 -7.08
CA PHE A 34 3.75 2.37 -7.46
C PHE A 34 3.30 1.02 -6.92
N ILE A 35 2.08 0.98 -6.41
CA ILE A 35 1.41 -0.21 -5.89
C ILE A 35 0.01 -0.23 -6.50
N GLU A 36 -0.48 -1.38 -6.95
CA GLU A 36 -1.88 -1.51 -7.37
C GLU A 36 -2.82 -1.20 -6.21
N SER A 37 -3.95 -0.54 -6.49
CA SER A 37 -4.85 -0.06 -5.46
C SER A 37 -5.39 -1.20 -4.58
N GLU A 38 -5.71 -2.36 -5.16
CA GLU A 38 -6.20 -3.55 -4.45
C GLU A 38 -5.16 -4.06 -3.44
N VAL A 39 -3.88 -4.02 -3.82
CA VAL A 39 -2.79 -4.39 -2.91
C VAL A 39 -2.60 -3.31 -1.85
N PHE A 40 -2.67 -2.03 -2.23
CA PHE A 40 -2.55 -0.91 -1.31
C PHE A 40 -3.69 -0.90 -0.27
N ASN A 41 -4.90 -1.32 -0.66
CA ASN A 41 -6.08 -1.42 0.19
C ASN A 41 -5.86 -2.22 1.46
N ILE A 42 -5.01 -3.24 1.38
CA ILE A 42 -4.61 -4.07 2.51
C ILE A 42 -3.87 -3.24 3.59
N PHE A 43 -3.24 -2.13 3.22
CA PHE A 43 -2.45 -1.27 4.10
C PHE A 43 -3.14 0.05 4.46
N THR A 44 -4.29 0.38 3.87
CA THR A 44 -4.97 1.68 4.05
C THR A 44 -5.16 2.05 5.52
N ASN A 45 -5.50 1.09 6.39
CA ASN A 45 -5.69 1.32 7.81
C ASN A 45 -4.41 1.84 8.50
N CYS A 46 -3.22 1.41 8.08
CA CYS A 46 -1.94 1.91 8.61
C CYS A 46 -1.76 3.40 8.27
N PHE A 47 -2.13 3.79 7.04
CA PHE A 47 -2.06 5.17 6.56
C PHE A 47 -3.06 6.08 7.27
N GLU A 48 -4.30 5.61 7.46
CA GLU A 48 -5.36 6.33 8.19
C GLU A 48 -5.00 6.52 9.68
N ASN A 49 -4.52 5.47 10.34
CA ASN A 49 -4.13 5.52 11.75
C ASN A 49 -2.98 6.51 11.99
N ALA A 50 -2.04 6.59 11.04
CA ALA A 50 -0.91 7.50 11.10
C ALA A 50 -1.27 8.95 10.77
N ASN A 51 -2.31 9.17 9.95
CA ASN A 51 -2.79 10.48 9.56
C ASN A 51 -4.31 10.49 9.41
N LYS A 52 -5.02 11.04 10.39
CA LYS A 52 -6.50 11.16 10.37
C LYS A 52 -7.05 12.03 9.23
N LEU A 53 -6.19 12.79 8.56
CA LEU A 53 -6.50 13.56 7.36
C LEU A 53 -6.14 12.79 6.08
N TYR A 54 -6.06 11.47 6.16
CA TYR A 54 -5.86 10.62 4.99
C TYR A 54 -7.11 10.71 4.10
N GLU A 55 -6.88 11.05 2.84
CA GLU A 55 -7.89 11.08 1.79
C GLU A 55 -7.57 9.97 0.80
N TYR A 56 -8.43 8.96 0.71
CA TYR A 56 -8.22 7.80 -0.14
C TYR A 56 -8.12 8.15 -1.64
N PHE A 57 -8.91 9.13 -2.09
CA PHE A 57 -8.94 9.60 -3.47
C PHE A 57 -8.11 10.88 -3.70
N GLY A 58 -7.31 11.28 -2.71
CA GLY A 58 -6.58 12.56 -2.70
C GLY A 58 -5.10 12.38 -2.43
N ALA A 59 -4.32 13.41 -2.74
CA ALA A 59 -2.90 13.42 -2.40
C ALA A 59 -2.74 13.68 -0.89
N THR A 60 -2.29 12.67 -0.14
CA THR A 60 -2.09 12.77 1.30
C THR A 60 -0.62 12.91 1.64
N LYS A 61 -0.30 13.92 2.46
CA LYS A 61 1.06 14.20 2.93
C LYS A 61 1.39 13.57 4.29
N TYR A 62 2.50 12.84 4.34
CA TYR A 62 3.12 12.24 5.53
C TYR A 62 4.49 12.87 5.79
N ASN A 63 4.52 13.89 6.67
CA ASN A 63 5.75 14.49 7.16
C ASN A 63 6.31 13.72 8.37
N SER A 64 7.41 14.20 8.96
CA SER A 64 8.11 13.56 10.10
C SER A 64 7.20 13.16 11.27
N ARG A 65 6.14 13.94 11.56
CA ARG A 65 5.19 13.65 12.65
C ARG A 65 4.23 12.50 12.33
N LYS A 66 4.01 12.21 11.05
CA LYS A 66 3.07 11.18 10.56
C LYS A 66 3.80 9.93 10.06
N ILE A 67 5.01 10.07 9.53
CA ILE A 67 5.80 8.97 8.99
C ILE A 67 6.27 7.99 10.09
N VAL A 68 6.59 8.52 11.29
CA VAL A 68 6.98 7.67 12.44
C VAL A 68 5.80 6.80 12.92
N PRO A 69 4.60 7.36 13.15
CA PRO A 69 3.39 6.54 13.35
C PRO A 69 3.13 5.54 12.23
N LEU A 70 3.23 5.95 10.96
CA LEU A 70 3.00 5.06 9.81
C LEU A 70 3.93 3.85 9.85
N ARG A 71 5.23 4.07 10.06
CA ARG A 71 6.19 2.97 10.19
C ARG A 71 5.80 1.99 11.30
N ASN A 72 5.33 2.50 12.45
CA ASN A 72 4.96 1.65 13.58
C ASN A 72 3.71 0.81 13.26
N GLU A 73 2.71 1.40 12.61
CA GLU A 73 1.51 0.68 12.14
C GLU A 73 1.88 -0.40 11.11
N LEU A 74 2.79 -0.10 10.18
CA LEU A 74 3.27 -1.07 9.20
C LEU A 74 4.06 -2.21 9.86
N LYS A 75 4.90 -1.93 10.87
CA LYS A 75 5.60 -2.96 11.64
C LYS A 75 4.63 -3.90 12.37
N LYS A 76 3.58 -3.34 12.97
CA LYS A 76 2.51 -4.13 13.60
C LYS A 76 1.79 -5.01 12.56
N LYS A 77 1.45 -4.46 11.40
CA LYS A 77 0.85 -5.21 10.28
C LYS A 77 1.77 -6.35 9.82
N LEU A 78 3.08 -6.10 9.72
CA LEU A 78 4.06 -7.12 9.37
C LEU A 78 4.07 -8.26 10.39
N GLU A 79 4.07 -7.95 11.69
CA GLU A 79 3.97 -8.96 12.75
C GLU A 79 2.68 -9.78 12.63
N GLU A 80 1.55 -9.12 12.32
CA GLU A 80 0.28 -9.81 12.07
C GLU A 80 0.39 -10.78 10.89
N PHE A 81 0.93 -10.36 9.74
CA PHE A 81 1.15 -11.25 8.59
C PHE A 81 2.07 -12.42 8.90
N GLU A 82 3.17 -12.21 9.63
CA GLU A 82 4.14 -13.26 9.96
C GLU A 82 3.55 -14.32 10.92
N THR A 83 2.41 -14.04 11.56
CA THR A 83 1.68 -15.00 12.41
C THR A 83 0.63 -15.83 11.67
N ILE A 84 0.31 -15.50 10.41
CA ILE A 84 -0.69 -16.23 9.63
C ILE A 84 -0.08 -17.55 9.12
N ASP A 85 -0.63 -18.67 9.58
CA ASP A 85 -0.13 -20.02 9.26
C ASP A 85 -1.16 -20.92 8.55
N THR A 86 -2.40 -20.46 8.41
CA THR A 86 -3.51 -21.16 7.74
C THR A 86 -4.24 -20.26 6.76
N ILE A 87 -4.84 -20.86 5.73
CA ILE A 87 -5.68 -20.15 4.76
C ILE A 87 -6.89 -19.48 5.43
N GLN A 88 -7.47 -20.11 6.45
CA GLN A 88 -8.59 -19.52 7.19
C GLN A 88 -8.16 -18.25 7.95
N ALA A 89 -6.95 -18.26 8.54
CA ALA A 89 -6.40 -17.05 9.16
C ALA A 89 -6.07 -15.97 8.12
N PHE A 90 -5.60 -16.36 6.93
CA PHE A 90 -5.39 -15.43 5.82
C PHE A 90 -6.69 -14.73 5.39
N HIS A 91 -7.75 -15.50 5.10
CA HIS A 91 -9.08 -14.94 4.79
C HIS A 91 -9.58 -14.03 5.90
N ALA A 92 -9.59 -14.52 7.15
CA ALA A 92 -10.10 -13.76 8.28
C ALA A 92 -9.33 -12.44 8.49
N HIS A 93 -8.03 -12.42 8.19
CA HIS A 93 -7.24 -11.20 8.26
C HIS A 93 -7.63 -10.21 7.14
N ILE A 94 -7.74 -10.68 5.90
CA ILE A 94 -8.07 -9.83 4.76
C ILE A 94 -9.51 -9.30 4.86
N GLU A 95 -10.48 -10.13 5.21
CA GLU A 95 -11.90 -9.76 5.33
C GLU A 95 -12.18 -8.70 6.41
N GLN A 96 -11.30 -8.57 7.41
CA GLN A 96 -11.42 -7.51 8.43
C GLN A 96 -11.02 -6.13 7.90
N ILE A 97 -10.36 -6.06 6.74
CA ILE A 97 -9.93 -4.82 6.11
C ILE A 97 -11.09 -4.32 5.25
N PHE A 98 -11.43 -3.03 5.38
CA PHE A 98 -12.61 -2.43 4.74
C PHE A 98 -12.70 -2.69 3.23
N LEU A 99 -11.55 -2.67 2.53
CA LEU A 99 -11.44 -2.95 1.08
C LEU A 99 -10.67 -4.27 0.81
N GLY A 100 -10.64 -5.18 1.79
CA GLY A 100 -9.98 -6.48 1.63
C GLY A 100 -10.75 -7.43 0.70
N GLY A 101 -12.07 -7.27 0.59
CA GLY A 101 -12.90 -8.02 -0.37
C GLY A 101 -12.45 -7.79 -1.81
N ASP A 102 -12.22 -6.54 -2.18
CA ASP A 102 -11.77 -6.16 -3.53
C ASP A 102 -10.45 -6.85 -3.92
N PHE A 103 -9.52 -6.98 -2.97
CA PHE A 103 -8.28 -7.73 -3.18
C PHE A 103 -8.53 -9.22 -3.45
N ILE A 104 -9.45 -9.85 -2.72
CA ILE A 104 -9.79 -11.27 -2.92
C ILE A 104 -10.52 -11.48 -4.24
N ASP A 105 -11.41 -10.57 -4.62
CA ASP A 105 -12.14 -10.64 -5.87
C ASP A 105 -11.19 -10.53 -7.06
N GLU A 106 -10.28 -9.55 -7.07
CA GLU A 106 -9.28 -9.40 -8.13
C GLU A 106 -8.31 -10.59 -8.17
N LEU A 107 -7.84 -11.04 -7.00
CA LEU A 107 -6.99 -12.21 -6.89
C LEU A 107 -7.66 -13.48 -7.45
N SER A 108 -8.97 -13.62 -7.24
CA SER A 108 -9.76 -14.76 -7.76
C SER A 108 -9.97 -14.69 -9.27
N LEU A 109 -10.01 -13.48 -9.85
CA LEU A 109 -10.09 -13.27 -11.29
C LEU A 109 -8.75 -13.59 -11.98
N GLU A 110 -7.64 -13.14 -11.39
CA GLU A 110 -6.30 -13.33 -11.95
C GLU A 110 -5.79 -14.78 -11.78
N ASP A 111 -6.02 -15.39 -10.62
CA ASP A 111 -5.57 -16.74 -10.31
C ASP A 111 -6.69 -17.55 -9.63
N PRO A 112 -7.51 -18.29 -10.38
CA PRO A 112 -8.58 -19.11 -9.82
C PRO A 112 -8.11 -20.18 -8.82
N ASP A 113 -6.82 -20.53 -8.82
CA ASP A 113 -6.21 -21.49 -7.89
C ASP A 113 -5.49 -20.80 -6.71
N TRP A 114 -5.67 -19.49 -6.51
CA TRP A 114 -4.91 -18.71 -5.53
C TRP A 114 -4.99 -19.27 -4.12
N GLU A 115 -6.12 -19.86 -3.73
CA GLU A 115 -6.31 -20.48 -2.41
C GLU A 115 -5.28 -21.58 -2.18
N THR A 116 -4.94 -22.38 -3.19
CA THR A 116 -3.89 -23.42 -3.06
C THR A 116 -2.49 -22.81 -2.93
N LYS A 117 -2.34 -21.57 -3.38
CA LYS A 117 -1.09 -20.79 -3.37
C LYS A 117 -1.13 -19.66 -2.34
N TRP A 118 -2.04 -19.67 -1.38
CA TRP A 118 -2.27 -18.54 -0.46
C TRP A 118 -0.98 -18.05 0.24
N LYS A 119 -0.07 -18.98 0.58
CA LYS A 119 1.24 -18.65 1.17
C LYS A 119 2.10 -17.78 0.26
N TYR A 120 2.07 -18.02 -1.05
CA TYR A 120 2.78 -17.19 -2.02
C TYR A 120 2.25 -15.75 -1.97
N TYR A 121 0.94 -15.54 -1.92
CA TYR A 121 0.34 -14.22 -1.84
C TYR A 121 0.61 -13.54 -0.49
N LEU A 122 0.56 -14.29 0.62
CA LEU A 122 0.99 -13.79 1.93
C LEU A 122 2.46 -13.35 1.90
N ASP A 123 3.36 -14.15 1.35
CA ASP A 123 4.78 -13.80 1.21
C ASP A 123 4.97 -12.52 0.37
N LYS A 124 4.15 -12.33 -0.68
CA LYS A 124 4.15 -11.10 -1.48
C LYS A 124 3.66 -9.90 -0.68
N LEU A 125 2.59 -10.02 0.10
CA LEU A 125 2.12 -8.95 1.00
C LEU A 125 3.17 -8.59 2.05
N ILE A 126 3.88 -9.57 2.60
CA ILE A 126 5.01 -9.36 3.51
C ILE A 126 6.13 -8.57 2.83
N ILE A 127 6.48 -8.90 1.59
CA ILE A 127 7.49 -8.16 0.81
C ILE A 127 7.05 -6.72 0.60
N VAL A 128 5.79 -6.48 0.22
CA VAL A 128 5.24 -5.13 0.05
C VAL A 128 5.29 -4.36 1.38
N CYS A 129 4.87 -4.98 2.48
CA CYS A 129 4.91 -4.37 3.81
C CYS A 129 6.33 -3.96 4.21
N LYS A 130 7.32 -4.83 4.00
CA LYS A 130 8.74 -4.53 4.23
C LYS A 130 9.22 -3.36 3.37
N GLY A 131 8.84 -3.32 2.08
CA GLY A 131 9.14 -2.19 1.20
C GLY A 131 8.52 -0.86 1.66
N LEU A 132 7.30 -0.88 2.19
CA LEU A 132 6.65 0.30 2.77
C LEU A 132 7.36 0.78 4.05
N ILE A 133 7.81 -0.16 4.90
CA ILE A 133 8.61 0.15 6.10
C ILE A 133 9.94 0.80 5.70
N GLU A 134 10.65 0.21 4.73
CA GLU A 134 11.90 0.76 4.20
C GLU A 134 11.71 2.16 3.63
N LEU A 135 10.61 2.40 2.91
CA LEU A 135 10.26 3.72 2.40
C LEU A 135 10.03 4.73 3.54
N ALA A 136 9.32 4.32 4.58
CA ALA A 136 9.09 5.16 5.75
C ALA A 136 10.39 5.45 6.51
N ASP A 137 11.26 4.45 6.68
CA ASP A 137 12.59 4.62 7.29
C ASP A 137 13.46 5.57 6.47
N LYS A 138 13.49 5.44 5.13
CA LYS A 138 14.19 6.40 4.25
C LYS A 138 13.69 7.82 4.46
N CYS A 139 12.37 8.03 4.53
CA CYS A 139 11.79 9.35 4.77
C CYS A 139 12.17 9.92 6.16
N ILE A 140 12.32 9.06 7.17
CA ILE A 140 12.77 9.48 8.51
C ILE A 140 14.25 9.89 8.47
N GLU A 141 15.10 9.04 7.91
CA GLU A 141 16.55 9.23 7.87
C GLU A 141 16.95 10.46 7.06
N GLU A 142 16.33 10.63 5.89
CA GLU A 142 16.61 11.74 4.97
C GLU A 142 15.73 12.96 5.21
N GLN A 143 14.87 12.94 6.24
CA GLN A 143 13.89 14.01 6.55
C GLN A 143 13.00 14.39 5.35
N ARG A 144 12.64 13.40 4.52
CA ARG A 144 11.75 13.59 3.37
C ARG A 144 10.29 13.53 3.75
N ILE A 145 9.46 14.09 2.89
CA ILE A 145 8.01 13.99 2.95
C ILE A 145 7.57 12.86 2.02
N LEU A 146 6.69 11.98 2.52
CA LEU A 146 6.00 11.00 1.69
C LEU A 146 4.65 11.57 1.26
N TRP A 147 4.44 11.65 -0.05
CA TRP A 147 3.15 11.90 -0.67
C TRP A 147 2.55 10.57 -1.14
N VAL A 148 1.31 10.32 -0.76
CA VAL A 148 0.53 9.14 -1.17
C VAL A 148 -0.59 9.63 -2.07
N ILE A 149 -0.63 9.17 -3.32
CA ILE A 149 -1.55 9.67 -4.35
C ILE A 149 -2.25 8.49 -5.03
N GLY A 150 -3.57 8.37 -4.89
CA GLY A 150 -4.37 7.47 -5.72
C GLY A 150 -4.65 8.07 -7.10
N TYR A 151 -4.59 7.24 -8.15
CA TYR A 151 -4.93 7.62 -9.52
C TYR A 151 -6.18 6.91 -10.03
#